data_AF-A0A9P5U3C3-F1
#
_entry.id   AF-A0A9P5U3C3-F1
#
_cell.length_a   1.000
_cell.length_b   1.000
_cell.length_c   1.000
_cell.angle_alpha   90.00
_cell.angle_beta   90.00
_cell.angle_gamma   90.00
#
_symmetry.space_group_name_H-M   'P 1'
#
loop_
_entity.id
_entity.type
_entity.pdbx_description
1 polymer ?
#
loop_
_entity_poly.entity_id
_entity_poly.type
_entity_poly.pdbx_seq_one_letter_code
_entity_poly.pdbx_strand_id
1 'polypeptide(L)'
;MSISEAMGVKQPAPFITGLQKLFVEAMDMNTSNARIEVRVPFRHACTVLTRFDSGAIQECMLGFRRTVWWNFRAHRLEAISRLLMKQAMGSPEFRVTSDALLLTAASVWLVNSLHARPDDGSAARDLMRAVLPLTDAVDS
;
A
#
# COMPACT_ATOMS: atom_id res chain seq x y z
N MET A 1 12.47 33.67 -8.76
CA MET A 1 11.42 32.93 -8.03
C MET A 1 11.91 31.50 -7.91
N SER A 2 12.15 31.00 -6.70
CA SER A 2 12.62 29.62 -6.50
C SER A 2 11.55 28.66 -6.97
N ILE A 3 11.87 27.77 -7.91
CA ILE A 3 10.95 26.70 -8.32
C ILE A 3 10.74 25.81 -7.09
N SER A 4 9.52 25.76 -6.54
CA SER A 4 9.24 24.82 -5.46
C SER A 4 9.17 23.41 -6.04
N GLU A 5 10.00 22.51 -5.55
CA GLU A 5 9.99 21.10 -5.96
C GLU A 5 9.04 20.30 -5.07
N ALA A 6 7.95 19.80 -5.66
CA ALA A 6 6.98 18.94 -4.97
C ALA A 6 7.40 17.46 -4.89
N MET A 7 8.45 17.06 -5.63
CA MET A 7 8.90 15.67 -5.74
C MET A 7 10.41 15.61 -5.55
N GLY A 8 10.90 14.49 -5.01
CA GLY A 8 12.35 14.26 -4.88
C GLY A 8 13.03 14.13 -6.25
N VAL A 9 14.34 14.46 -6.27
CA VAL A 9 15.20 14.56 -7.46
C VAL A 9 15.21 13.30 -8.35
N LYS A 10 15.00 12.12 -7.75
CA LYS A 10 14.99 10.83 -8.46
C LYS A 10 13.63 10.16 -8.37
N GLN A 11 13.02 9.86 -9.52
CA GLN A 11 11.78 9.10 -9.64
C GLN A 11 11.95 7.85 -10.55
N PRO A 12 11.35 6.70 -10.17
CA PRO A 12 10.69 6.47 -8.89
C PRO A 12 11.72 6.49 -7.75
N ALA A 13 11.27 6.80 -6.53
CA ALA A 13 12.15 6.80 -5.37
C ALA A 13 12.86 5.44 -5.23
N PRO A 14 14.14 5.37 -4.81
CA PRO A 14 14.86 4.11 -4.62
C PRO A 14 14.12 3.08 -3.76
N PHE A 15 13.31 3.57 -2.82
CA PHE A 15 12.39 2.76 -2.02
C PHE A 15 11.43 1.92 -2.88
N ILE A 16 10.79 2.51 -3.90
CA ILE A 16 9.85 1.80 -4.80
C ILE A 16 10.58 0.70 -5.57
N THR A 17 11.78 0.98 -6.10
CA THR A 17 12.59 -0.02 -6.78
C THR A 17 13.01 -1.16 -5.84
N GLY A 18 13.41 -0.82 -4.61
CA GLY A 18 13.74 -1.81 -3.57
C GLY A 18 12.53 -2.69 -3.22
N LEU A 19 11.35 -2.11 -3.11
CA LEU A 19 10.11 -2.85 -2.86
C LEU A 19 9.73 -3.77 -4.02
N GLN A 20 9.90 -3.33 -5.27
CA GLN A 20 9.61 -4.16 -6.43
C GLN A 20 10.52 -5.39 -6.46
N LYS A 21 11.82 -5.19 -6.21
CA LYS A 21 12.78 -6.28 -6.06
C LYS A 21 12.38 -7.24 -4.93
N LEU A 22 12.02 -6.70 -3.77
CA LEU A 22 11.55 -7.50 -2.62
C LEU A 22 10.34 -8.37 -2.98
N PHE A 23 9.36 -7.84 -3.73
CA PHE A 23 8.19 -8.63 -4.14
C PHE A 23 8.53 -9.76 -5.09
N VAL A 24 9.42 -9.52 -6.05
CA VAL A 24 9.90 -10.56 -6.97
C VAL A 24 10.63 -11.66 -6.19
N GLU A 25 11.55 -11.29 -5.31
CA GLU A 25 12.29 -12.25 -4.48
C GLU A 25 11.36 -13.04 -3.54
N ALA A 26 10.38 -12.37 -2.92
CA ALA A 26 9.42 -13.01 -2.02
C ALA A 26 8.50 -14.00 -2.74
N MET A 27 8.23 -13.79 -4.03
CA MET A 27 7.44 -14.71 -4.85
C MET A 27 8.10 -16.07 -4.97
N ASP A 28 9.42 -16.10 -5.09
CA ASP A 28 10.20 -17.33 -5.25
C ASP A 28 10.53 -17.95 -3.88
N MET A 29 10.96 -17.12 -2.93
CA MET A 29 11.55 -17.56 -1.66
C MET A 29 10.52 -17.92 -0.57
N ASN A 30 9.35 -17.29 -0.55
CA ASN A 30 8.39 -17.52 0.54
C ASN A 30 7.61 -18.81 0.29
N THR A 31 7.71 -19.83 1.12
CA THR A 31 6.98 -21.10 0.94
C THR A 31 5.54 -21.08 1.47
N SER A 32 5.16 -20.05 2.24
CA SER A 32 3.83 -19.95 2.83
C SER A 32 2.81 -19.31 1.88
N ASN A 33 1.62 -19.90 1.82
CA ASN A 33 0.45 -19.39 1.06
C ASN A 33 -0.56 -18.66 1.95
N ALA A 34 -0.34 -18.63 3.27
CA ALA A 34 -1.22 -18.01 4.25
C ALA A 34 -0.40 -17.32 5.35
N ARG A 35 -0.93 -16.23 5.90
CA ARG A 35 -0.35 -15.53 7.05
C ARG A 35 -1.45 -15.25 8.07
N ILE A 36 -1.20 -15.66 9.31
CA ILE A 36 -2.02 -15.28 10.46
C ILE A 36 -1.27 -14.16 11.18
N GLU A 37 -1.88 -12.98 11.26
CA GLU A 37 -1.38 -11.85 12.06
C GLU A 37 -2.39 -11.56 13.17
N VAL A 38 -1.91 -11.49 14.41
CA VAL A 38 -2.72 -11.15 15.58
C VAL A 38 -2.04 -10.01 16.33
N ARG A 39 -2.82 -9.01 16.72
CA ARG A 39 -2.36 -7.87 17.52
C ARG A 39 -3.00 -7.96 18.89
N VAL A 40 -2.16 -8.14 19.92
CA VAL A 40 -2.58 -8.17 21.31
C VAL A 40 -1.68 -7.30 22.16
N PRO A 41 -2.15 -6.78 23.31
CA PRO A 41 -1.28 -6.19 24.31
C PRO A 41 -0.12 -7.14 24.66
N PHE A 42 1.06 -6.58 24.92
CA PHE A 42 2.29 -7.36 25.16
C PHE A 42 2.12 -8.44 26.24
N ARG A 43 1.36 -8.14 27.30
CA ARG A 43 1.02 -9.09 28.37
C ARG A 43 0.34 -10.38 27.90
N HIS A 44 -0.22 -10.41 26.69
CA HIS A 44 -0.90 -11.56 26.09
C HIS A 44 -0.10 -12.23 24.97
N ALA A 45 1.10 -11.75 24.65
CA ALA A 45 1.90 -12.27 23.54
C ALA A 45 2.20 -13.77 23.69
N CYS A 46 2.39 -14.25 24.92
CA CYS A 46 2.66 -15.66 25.21
C CYS A 46 1.40 -16.52 25.38
N THR A 47 0.21 -15.93 25.43
CA THR A 47 -1.04 -16.66 25.71
C THR A 47 -1.95 -16.74 24.48
N VAL A 48 -1.80 -15.82 23.53
CA VAL A 48 -2.62 -15.78 22.32
C VAL A 48 -2.21 -16.88 21.34
N LEU A 49 -3.18 -17.43 20.59
CA LEU A 49 -2.96 -18.46 19.56
C LEU A 49 -2.26 -19.74 20.05
N THR A 50 -2.28 -20.01 21.36
CA THR A 50 -1.70 -21.25 21.94
C THR A 50 -2.54 -22.50 21.64
N ARG A 51 -3.79 -22.30 21.24
CA ARG A 51 -4.71 -23.35 20.78
C ARG A 51 -5.39 -22.86 19.51
N PHE A 52 -5.33 -23.68 18.47
CA PHE A 52 -6.03 -23.44 17.23
C PHE A 52 -7.18 -24.44 17.10
N ASP A 53 -8.36 -23.92 16.79
CA ASP A 53 -9.45 -24.74 16.28
C ASP A 53 -9.16 -25.04 14.81
N SER A 54 -8.85 -26.29 14.50
CA SER A 54 -8.54 -26.73 13.14
C SER A 54 -9.72 -26.57 12.18
N GLY A 55 -10.96 -26.73 12.67
CA GLY A 55 -12.17 -26.52 11.87
C GLY A 55 -12.31 -25.06 11.48
N ALA A 56 -12.20 -24.17 12.47
CA ALA A 56 -12.27 -22.73 12.23
C ALA A 56 -11.16 -22.23 11.28
N ILE A 57 -9.93 -22.76 11.37
CA ILE A 57 -8.86 -22.42 10.41
C ILE A 57 -9.26 -22.86 9.00
N GLN A 58 -9.72 -24.10 8.83
CA GLN A 58 -10.04 -24.61 7.50
C GLN A 58 -11.20 -23.85 6.85
N GLU A 59 -12.18 -23.42 7.64
CA GLU A 59 -13.36 -22.70 7.16
C GLU A 59 -13.09 -21.21 6.90
N CYS A 60 -12.18 -20.57 7.64
CA CYS A 60 -11.94 -19.13 7.55
C CYS A 60 -10.65 -18.73 6.81
N MET A 61 -9.70 -19.65 6.61
CA MET A 61 -8.41 -19.32 6.01
C MET A 61 -8.49 -19.24 4.49
N LEU A 62 -8.16 -18.07 3.96
CA LEU A 62 -7.99 -17.88 2.52
C LEU A 62 -6.52 -18.10 2.14
N GLY A 63 -6.28 -19.12 1.33
CA GLY A 63 -4.99 -19.41 0.72
C GLY A 63 -4.92 -18.88 -0.70
N PHE A 64 -3.90 -18.10 -1.02
CA PHE A 64 -3.65 -17.64 -2.38
C PHE A 64 -2.38 -18.29 -2.93
N ARG A 65 -2.34 -18.54 -4.24
CA ARG A 65 -1.08 -18.91 -4.88
C ARG A 65 -0.09 -17.76 -4.69
N ARG A 66 1.15 -18.08 -4.31
CA ARG A 66 2.23 -17.10 -4.10
C ARG A 66 2.35 -16.11 -5.24
N THR A 67 2.37 -16.62 -6.47
CA THR A 67 2.45 -15.82 -7.69
C THR A 67 1.31 -14.82 -7.78
N VAL A 68 0.08 -15.22 -7.48
CA VAL A 68 -1.10 -14.33 -7.50
C VAL A 68 -0.96 -13.24 -6.43
N TRP A 69 -0.62 -13.62 -5.20
CA TRP A 69 -0.50 -12.67 -4.08
C TRP A 69 0.60 -11.63 -4.30
N TRP A 70 1.80 -12.06 -4.72
CA TRP A 70 2.92 -11.17 -4.93
C TRP A 70 2.80 -10.36 -6.22
N ASN A 71 2.27 -10.94 -7.31
CA ASN A 71 2.00 -10.19 -8.54
C ASN A 71 0.95 -9.09 -8.31
N PHE A 72 -0.08 -9.35 -7.53
CA PHE A 72 -1.07 -8.31 -7.19
C PHE A 72 -0.40 -7.06 -6.58
N ARG A 73 0.55 -7.27 -5.66
CA ARG A 73 1.30 -6.18 -5.01
C ARG A 73 2.28 -5.53 -5.98
N ALA A 74 3.02 -6.33 -6.76
CA ALA A 74 3.98 -5.85 -7.73
C ALA A 74 3.32 -5.00 -8.83
N HIS A 75 2.17 -5.41 -9.36
CA HIS A 75 1.44 -4.65 -10.39
C HIS A 75 0.94 -3.31 -9.86
N ARG A 76 0.43 -3.26 -8.62
CA ARG A 76 0.00 -1.99 -8.00
C ARG A 76 1.19 -1.05 -7.79
N LEU A 77 2.30 -1.57 -7.31
CA LEU A 77 3.53 -0.79 -7.13
C LEU A 77 4.07 -0.27 -8.47
N GLU A 78 4.08 -1.09 -9.51
CA GLU A 78 4.50 -0.71 -10.87
C GLU A 78 3.60 0.39 -11.45
N ALA A 79 2.28 0.30 -11.28
CA ALA A 79 1.35 1.32 -11.73
C ALA A 79 1.63 2.67 -11.03
N ILE A 80 1.82 2.66 -9.70
CA ILE A 80 2.15 3.86 -8.93
C ILE A 80 3.53 4.42 -9.33
N SER A 81 4.51 3.54 -9.53
CA SER A 81 5.86 3.90 -10.01
C SER A 81 5.79 4.69 -11.32
N ARG A 82 5.06 4.16 -12.31
CA ARG A 82 4.86 4.81 -13.61
C ARG A 82 4.12 6.14 -13.48
N LEU A 83 3.14 6.23 -12.58
CA LEU A 83 2.40 7.46 -12.33
C LEU A 83 3.32 8.56 -11.79
N LEU A 84 4.13 8.25 -10.77
CA LEU A 84 5.08 9.20 -10.18
C LEU A 84 6.17 9.61 -11.18
N MET A 85 6.65 8.68 -12.01
CA MET A 85 7.57 9.02 -13.10
C MET A 85 6.96 10.02 -14.08
N LYS A 86 5.72 9.79 -14.53
CA LYS A 86 5.02 10.71 -15.43
C LYS A 86 4.83 12.08 -14.81
N GLN A 87 4.46 12.14 -13.53
CA GLN A 87 4.30 13.41 -12.81
C GLN A 87 5.62 14.17 -12.72
N ALA A 88 6.75 13.49 -12.48
CA ALA A 88 8.07 14.11 -12.42
C ALA A 88 8.58 14.61 -13.77
N MET A 89 8.21 13.96 -14.87
CA MET A 89 8.54 14.39 -16.22
C MET A 89 7.72 15.63 -16.67
N GLY A 90 6.59 15.91 -16.03
CA GLY A 90 5.78 17.09 -16.32
C GLY A 90 6.43 18.39 -15.84
N SER A 91 5.98 19.53 -16.38
CA SER A 91 6.53 20.84 -16.00
C SER A 91 6.40 21.11 -14.49
N PRO A 92 7.39 21.76 -13.85
CA PRO A 92 7.37 22.05 -12.42
C PRO A 92 6.11 22.77 -11.95
N GLU A 93 5.57 23.71 -12.74
CA GLU A 93 4.34 24.43 -12.40
C GLU A 93 3.12 23.54 -12.23
N PHE A 94 3.05 22.40 -12.93
CA PHE A 94 1.93 21.47 -12.80
C PHE A 94 2.07 20.51 -11.62
N ARG A 95 3.29 20.33 -11.08
CA ARG A 95 3.53 19.40 -9.96
C ARG A 95 3.08 19.96 -8.61
N VAL A 96 2.87 21.27 -8.55
CA VAL A 96 2.50 22.00 -7.33
C VAL A 96 1.01 22.32 -7.26
N THR A 97 0.22 21.92 -8.26
CA THR A 97 -1.23 22.08 -8.22
C THR A 97 -1.81 21.18 -7.13
N SER A 98 -2.95 21.58 -6.55
CA SER A 98 -3.62 20.81 -5.50
C SER A 98 -3.86 19.36 -5.91
N ASP A 99 -4.35 19.15 -7.13
CA ASP A 99 -4.65 17.81 -7.65
C ASP A 99 -3.39 16.95 -7.81
N ALA A 100 -2.29 17.54 -8.27
CA ALA A 100 -1.02 16.86 -8.41
C ALA A 100 -0.43 16.46 -7.05
N LEU A 101 -0.53 17.36 -6.06
CA LEU A 101 -0.09 17.11 -4.69
C LEU A 101 -0.94 16.02 -4.03
N LEU A 102 -2.26 16.07 -4.18
CA LEU A 102 -3.19 15.06 -3.68
C LEU A 102 -2.91 13.68 -4.30
N LEU A 103 -2.67 13.63 -5.61
CA LEU A 103 -2.32 12.40 -6.31
C LEU A 103 -0.99 11.81 -5.84
N THR A 104 0.02 12.66 -5.60
CA THR A 104 1.30 12.22 -5.02
C THR A 104 1.12 11.71 -3.59
N ALA A 105 0.38 12.42 -2.75
CA ALA A 105 0.11 12.00 -1.37
C ALA A 105 -0.63 10.65 -1.34
N ALA A 106 -1.66 10.47 -2.17
CA ALA A 106 -2.37 9.21 -2.30
C ALA A 106 -1.48 8.08 -2.81
N SER A 107 -0.61 8.36 -3.79
CA SER A 107 0.36 7.39 -4.29
C SER A 107 1.28 6.89 -3.19
N VAL A 108 1.82 7.79 -2.37
CA VAL A 108 2.67 7.44 -1.21
C VAL A 108 1.89 6.63 -0.19
N TRP A 109 0.66 7.04 0.14
CA TRP A 109 -0.20 6.32 1.07
C TRP A 109 -0.51 4.90 0.57
N LEU A 110 -0.80 4.74 -0.72
CA LEU A 110 -1.07 3.45 -1.35
C LEU A 110 0.16 2.53 -1.30
N VAL A 111 1.35 3.05 -1.61
CA VAL A 111 2.60 2.27 -1.51
C VAL A 111 2.83 1.79 -0.07
N ASN A 112 2.65 2.66 0.92
CA ASN A 112 2.79 2.27 2.33
C ASN A 112 1.76 1.22 2.73
N SER A 113 0.52 1.36 2.23
CA SER A 113 -0.58 0.42 2.46
C SER A 113 -0.41 -0.92 1.75
N LEU A 114 0.51 -1.03 0.78
CA LEU A 114 0.86 -2.34 0.24
C LEU A 114 1.56 -3.20 1.31
N HIS A 115 2.29 -2.61 2.26
CA HIS A 115 3.09 -3.36 3.24
C HIS A 115 2.54 -3.34 4.65
N ALA A 116 1.86 -2.26 5.01
CA ALA A 116 1.22 -2.09 6.30
C ALA A 116 -0.30 -2.23 6.19
N ARG A 117 -0.96 -2.49 7.33
CA ARG A 117 -2.39 -2.20 7.43
C ARG A 117 -2.57 -0.70 7.10
N PRO A 118 -3.53 -0.33 6.23
CA PRO A 118 -3.86 1.07 6.01
C PRO A 118 -4.04 1.79 7.35
N ASP A 119 -3.44 2.96 7.49
CA ASP A 119 -3.71 3.79 8.65
C ASP A 119 -5.17 4.26 8.56
N ASP A 120 -5.92 4.01 9.62
CA ASP A 120 -7.32 4.43 9.73
C ASP A 120 -7.44 5.76 10.50
N GLY A 121 -6.32 6.45 10.77
CA GLY A 121 -6.26 7.77 11.41
C GLY A 121 -6.98 8.88 10.63
N SER A 122 -7.23 10.01 11.30
CA SER A 122 -7.97 11.14 10.70
C SER A 122 -7.35 11.63 9.39
N ALA A 123 -6.03 11.80 9.36
CA ALA A 123 -5.31 12.26 8.17
C ALA A 123 -5.45 11.31 6.96
N ALA A 124 -5.39 10.00 7.18
CA ALA A 124 -5.59 9.01 6.13
C ALA A 124 -7.03 9.04 5.61
N ARG A 125 -8.03 9.18 6.49
CA ARG A 125 -9.43 9.33 6.07
C ARG A 125 -9.68 10.60 5.27
N ASP A 126 -9.08 11.71 5.68
CA ASP A 126 -9.22 12.99 4.98
C ASP A 126 -8.55 12.93 3.60
N LEU A 127 -7.38 12.32 3.49
CA LEU A 127 -6.74 12.04 2.20
C LEU A 127 -7.62 11.17 1.30
N MET A 128 -8.20 10.09 1.83
CA MET A 128 -9.05 9.20 1.05
C MET A 128 -10.34 9.88 0.61
N ARG A 129 -10.93 10.75 1.44
CA ARG A 129 -12.09 11.58 1.05
C ARG A 129 -11.75 12.58 -0.05
N ALA A 130 -10.52 13.11 -0.05
CA ALA A 130 -10.08 14.07 -1.06
C ALA A 130 -9.77 13.43 -2.42
N VAL A 131 -9.41 12.13 -2.44
CA VAL A 131 -8.88 11.47 -3.65
C VAL A 131 -9.82 10.42 -4.23
N LEU A 132 -10.65 9.78 -3.41
CA LEU A 132 -11.68 8.89 -3.91
C LEU A 132 -12.90 9.69 -4.37
N PRO A 133 -13.55 9.28 -5.47
CA PRO A 133 -14.83 9.87 -5.84
C PRO A 133 -15.79 9.70 -4.66
N LEU A 134 -16.38 10.81 -4.20
CA LEU A 134 -17.50 10.78 -3.29
C LEU A 134 -18.63 10.09 -4.03
N THR A 135 -18.81 8.79 -3.80
CA THR A 135 -20.02 8.11 -4.23
C THR A 135 -21.11 8.58 -3.29
N ASP A 136 -22.09 9.33 -3.81
CA ASP A 136 -23.36 9.57 -3.14
C ASP A 136 -24.06 8.22 -2.98
N ALA A 137 -23.66 7.44 -1.98
CA ALA A 137 -24.46 6.32 -1.53
C ALA A 137 -25.73 6.94 -0.97
N VAL A 138 -26.81 6.90 -1.76
CA VAL A 138 -28.14 7.30 -1.31
C VAL A 138 -28.43 6.46 -0.06
N ASP A 139 -28.53 7.13 1.09
CA ASP A 139 -28.94 6.51 2.35
C ASP A 139 -30.25 5.76 2.09
N SER A 140 -30.19 4.42 2.10
CA SER A 140 -31.34 3.53 1.94
C SER A 140 -31.67 2.83 3.24
#